data_AF-A0A9P0MJT9-F1
#
_entry.id   AF-A0A9P0MJT9-F1
#
_cell.length_a   1.000
_cell.length_b   1.000
_cell.length_c   1.000
_cell.angle_alpha   90.00
_cell.angle_beta   90.00
_cell.angle_gamma   90.00
#
_symmetry.space_group_name_H-M   'P 1'
#
loop_
_entity.id
_entity.type
_entity.pdbx_description
1 polymer ?
#
loop_
_entity_poly.entity_id
_entity_poly.type
_entity_poly.pdbx_seq_one_letter_code
_entity_poly.pdbx_strand_id
1 'polypeptide(L)' 'MSSKPVEQSIRKKLTEHLEVSHLEVINESYMHNVPKGAETHFKVVVVSDKFDGVPLIK' A
#
# COMPACT_ATOMS: atom_id res chain seq x y z
N MET A 1 20.10 -3.09 -7.79
CA MET A 1 18.97 -3.28 -6.85
C MET A 1 17.83 -2.41 -7.35
N SER A 2 16.70 -2.99 -7.72
CA SER A 2 15.58 -2.21 -8.29
C SER A 2 14.97 -1.36 -7.19
N SER A 3 15.16 -0.04 -7.25
CA SER A 3 14.48 0.90 -6.35
C SER A 3 12.97 0.80 -6.59
N LYS A 4 12.18 0.64 -5.53
CA LYS A 4 10.71 0.66 -5.54
C LYS A 4 10.20 1.86 -4.74
N PRO A 5 10.46 3.09 -5.20
CA PRO A 5 10.26 4.30 -4.40
C PRO A 5 8.79 4.49 -3.99
N VAL A 6 7.83 4.12 -4.84
CA VAL A 6 6.40 4.28 -4.51
C VAL A 6 5.97 3.23 -3.49
N GLU A 7 6.31 1.95 -3.69
CA GLU A 7 6.00 0.90 -2.71
C GLU A 7 6.55 1.23 -1.32
N GLN A 8 7.80 1.71 -1.26
CA GLN A 8 8.45 2.14 -0.01
C GLN A 8 7.75 3.35 0.62
N SER A 9 7.35 4.33 -0.19
CA SER A 9 6.62 5.51 0.28
C SER A 9 5.25 5.15 0.87
N ILE A 10 4.50 4.25 0.21
CA ILE A 10 3.22 3.72 0.72
C ILE A 10 3.45 3.03 2.07
N ARG A 11 4.40 2.10 2.14
CA ARG A 11 4.71 1.36 3.38
C ARG A 11 5.05 2.31 4.53
N LYS A 12 5.97 3.25 4.29
CA LYS A 12 6.42 4.22 5.29
C LYS A 12 5.25 5.04 5.83
N LYS A 13 4.46 5.66 4.95
CA LYS A 13 3.34 6.53 5.35
C LYS A 13 2.29 5.78 6.15
N LEU A 14 1.90 4.57 5.71
CA LEU A 14 0.88 3.79 6.40
C LEU A 14 1.37 3.33 7.79
N THR A 15 2.60 2.84 7.89
CA THR A 15 3.18 2.42 9.18
C THR A 15 3.29 3.59 10.17
N GLU A 16 3.70 4.78 9.71
CA GLU A 16 3.88 5.95 10.57
C GLU A 16 2.55 6.52 11.12
N HIS A 17 1.45 6.42 10.38
CA HIS A 17 0.21 7.14 10.73
C HIS A 17 -0.88 6.23 11.30
N LEU A 18 -0.90 4.95 10.90
CA LEU A 18 -2.01 4.05 11.20
C LEU A 18 -1.75 3.08 12.35
N GLU A 19 -0.56 3.07 12.98
CA GLU A 19 -0.27 2.12 14.07
C GLU A 19 -0.62 0.67 13.64
N VAL A 20 -0.10 0.27 12.47
CA VAL A 20 -0.49 -0.97 11.80
C VAL A 20 -0.05 -2.21 12.59
N SER A 21 -0.97 -3.14 12.81
CA SER A 21 -0.65 -4.48 13.33
C SER A 21 -0.28 -5.45 12.20
N HIS A 22 -0.80 -5.20 10.99
CA HIS A 22 -0.43 -5.91 9.78
C HIS A 22 -0.48 -4.99 8.56
N LEU A 23 0.50 -5.11 7.67
CA LEU A 23 0.58 -4.33 6.43
C LEU A 23 1.15 -5.15 5.27
N GLU A 24 0.33 -5.33 4.24
CA GLU A 24 0.70 -5.90 2.96
C GLU A 24 0.58 -4.84 1.86
N VAL A 25 1.63 -4.69 1.04
CA VAL A 25 1.64 -3.81 -0.13
C VAL A 25 2.16 -4.60 -1.31
N ILE A 26 1.29 -4.84 -2.29
CA ILE A 26 1.57 -5.65 -3.48
C ILE A 26 1.48 -4.73 -4.70
N ASN A 27 2.57 -4.62 -5.46
CA ASN A 27 2.55 -3.96 -6.76
C ASN A 27 1.97 -4.92 -7.81
N GLU A 28 0.75 -4.62 -8.29
CA GLU A 28 0.04 -5.39 -9.31
C GLU A 28 0.11 -4.72 -10.70
N SER A 29 0.97 -3.71 -10.87
CA SER A 29 1.13 -2.95 -12.13
C SER A 29 1.43 -3.86 -13.32
N TYR A 30 2.12 -4.98 -13.12
CA TYR A 30 2.41 -5.96 -14.16
C TYR A 30 1.16 -6.65 -14.74
N MET A 31 0.01 -6.58 -14.05
CA MET A 31 -1.27 -7.09 -14.54
C MET A 31 -1.97 -6.11 -15.51
N HIS A 32 -1.39 -4.93 -15.74
CA HIS A 32 -1.94 -3.89 -16.60
C HIS A 32 -1.02 -3.61 -17.80
N ASN A 33 -1.56 -2.94 -18.81
CA ASN A 33 -0.81 -2.55 -20.00
C ASN A 33 0.08 -1.33 -19.72
N VAL A 34 1.17 -1.54 -18.97
CA VAL A 34 2.13 -0.51 -18.54
C VAL A 34 3.57 -1.00 -18.74
N PRO A 35 4.56 -0.08 -18.84
CA PRO A 35 5.96 -0.47 -18.95
C PRO A 35 6.47 -1.26 -17.74
N LYS A 36 7.50 -2.09 -17.96
CA LYS A 36 8.17 -2.83 -16.89
C LYS A 36 8.72 -1.87 -15.83
N GLY A 37 8.47 -2.20 -14.56
CA GLY A 37 8.90 -1.38 -13.43
C GLY A 37 7.95 -0.23 -13.10
N ALA A 38 6.80 -0.13 -13.78
CA ALA A 38 5.74 0.79 -13.39
C ALA A 38 5.25 0.51 -11.96
N GLU A 39 4.89 1.59 -11.28
CA GLU A 39 4.36 1.62 -9.92
C GLU A 39 3.04 2.41 -9.94
N THR A 40 2.01 1.87 -10.62
CA THR A 40 0.74 2.56 -10.87
C THR A 40 -0.47 1.87 -10.25
N HIS A 41 -0.42 0.55 -10.05
CA HIS A 41 -1.50 -0.22 -9.44
C HIS A 41 -0.98 -1.01 -8.24
N PHE A 42 -1.63 -0.82 -7.10
CA PHE A 42 -1.25 -1.44 -5.84
C PHE A 42 -2.48 -2.00 -5.13
N LYS A 43 -2.33 -3.23 -4.64
CA LYS A 43 -3.21 -3.79 -3.62
C LYS A 43 -2.57 -3.56 -2.26
N VAL A 44 -3.35 -3.01 -1.33
CA VAL A 44 -2.92 -2.72 0.03
C VAL A 44 -3.87 -3.39 1.00
N VAL A 45 -3.35 -4.17 1.93
CA VAL A 45 -4.09 -4.75 3.06
C VAL A 45 -3.52 -4.18 4.34
N VAL A 46 -4.36 -3.55 5.15
CA VAL A 46 -3.96 -2.91 6.40
C VAL A 46 -4.87 -3.35 7.53
N VAL A 47 -4.28 -3.74 8.66
CA VAL A 47 -5.01 -3.98 9.91
C VAL A 47 -4.54 -2.95 10.94
N SER A 48 -5.49 -2.24 11.52
CA SER A 48 -5.27 -1.21 12.54
C SER A 48 -6.53 -0.99 13.36
N ASP A 49 -6.35 -0.79 14.66
CA ASP A 49 -7.45 -0.47 15.58
C ASP A 49 -8.06 0.92 15.29
N LYS A 50 -7.35 1.79 14.54
CA LYS A 50 -7.88 3.10 14.11
C LYS A 50 -9.04 2.99 13.13
N PHE A 51 -9.29 1.81 12.56
CA PHE A 51 -10.47 1.55 11.72
C PHE A 51 -11.70 1.13 12.53
N ASP A 52 -11.57 0.86 13.84
CA ASP A 52 -12.72 0.49 14.67
C ASP A 52 -13.76 1.62 14.72
N GLY A 53 -15.03 1.26 14.52
CA GLY A 53 -16.14 2.21 14.42
C GLY A 53 -16.10 3.16 13.21
N VAL A 54 -15.14 3.03 12.29
CA VAL A 54 -15.06 3.86 11.07
C VAL A 54 -15.83 3.17 9.93
N PRO A 55 -16.73 3.88 9.23
CA PRO A 55 -17.41 3.33 8.06
C PRO A 55 -16.42 3.05 6.92
N LEU A 56 -16.79 2.17 5.99
CA LEU A 56 -15.94 1.81 4.85
C LEU A 56 -15.51 3.03 4.01
N ILE A 57 -16.38 4.03 3.91
CA ILE A 57 -16.11 5.32 3.28
C ILE A 57 -16.46 6.38 4.31
N LYS A 58 -15.49 7.25 4.60
CA LYS A 58 -15.66 8.39 5.51
C LYS A 58 -16.02 9.66 4.75
#